data_AF-H8MR28-F1
#
_entry.id   AF-H8MR28-F1
#
_cell.length_a   1.000
_cell.length_b   1.000
_cell.length_c   1.000
_cell.angle_alpha   90.00
_cell.angle_beta   90.00
_cell.angle_gamma   90.00
#
_symmetry.space_group_name_H-M   'P 1'
#
loop_
_entity.id
_entity.type
_entity.pdbx_description
1 polymer ?
#
loop_
_entity_poly.entity_id
_entity_poly.type
_entity_poly.pdbx_seq_one_letter_code
_entity_poly.pdbx_strand_id
1 'polypeptide(L)'
;MDSVTTHPFISFAPAMPQEARADTRAALESFFQDFGFTGRNDLEKLAGWVLGTRELSLSPEAALALARWRVEGWLAEVLGPAHVGPSLMVRGRAAFVLVGGARWGADVLMRAPSSLPEAWRRAVCEAVPMSAPAEVPCQMREQVLVLNPFMDMLRRWLRPAAGQAGVSPSR
;
A
#
# COMPACT_ATOMS: atom_id res chain seq x y z
N MET A 1 41.20 -19.93 50.28
CA MET A 1 40.39 -18.71 50.09
C MET A 1 40.74 -18.22 48.70
N ASP A 2 39.97 -18.67 47.72
CA ASP A 2 40.30 -18.53 46.30
C ASP A 2 39.66 -17.24 45.78
N SER A 3 40.49 -16.25 45.48
CA SER A 3 40.05 -14.98 44.89
C SER A 3 39.69 -15.20 43.43
N VAL A 4 38.40 -15.32 43.15
CA VAL A 4 37.85 -15.32 41.79
C VAL A 4 37.86 -13.87 41.28
N THR A 5 38.86 -13.53 40.46
CA THR A 5 38.91 -12.26 39.74
C THR A 5 37.89 -12.29 38.60
N THR A 6 36.73 -11.68 38.82
CA THR A 6 35.73 -11.47 37.77
C THR A 6 36.19 -10.30 36.89
N HIS A 7 36.74 -10.59 35.71
CA HIS A 7 37.01 -9.55 34.72
C HIS A 7 35.69 -9.09 34.08
N PRO A 8 35.37 -7.78 34.07
CA PRO A 8 34.23 -7.29 33.33
C PRO A 8 34.57 -7.37 31.83
N PHE A 9 33.86 -8.24 31.10
CA PHE A 9 33.84 -8.24 29.64
C PHE A 9 33.16 -6.94 29.17
N ILE A 10 33.93 -5.87 29.01
CA ILE A 10 33.49 -4.68 28.29
C ILE A 10 33.53 -5.05 26.81
N SER A 11 32.38 -5.46 26.29
CA SER A 11 32.18 -5.69 24.85
C SER A 11 32.20 -4.34 24.13
N PHE A 12 33.37 -3.96 23.60
CA PHE A 12 33.50 -2.84 22.69
C PHE A 12 33.01 -3.29 21.30
N ALA A 13 31.71 -3.19 21.06
CA ALA A 13 31.23 -3.17 19.69
C ALA A 13 31.83 -1.92 19.01
N PRO A 14 32.48 -2.05 17.85
CA PRO A 14 33.03 -0.89 17.16
C PRO A 14 31.89 0.08 16.83
N ALA A 15 32.06 1.34 17.24
CA ALA A 15 31.07 2.38 16.96
C ALA A 15 30.94 2.57 15.44
N MET A 16 29.73 2.49 14.90
CA MET A 16 29.49 2.67 13.46
C MET A 16 30.05 4.02 12.97
N PRO A 17 30.65 4.08 11.76
CA PRO A 17 31.09 5.34 11.14
C PRO A 17 29.94 6.35 11.04
N GLN A 18 30.25 7.64 11.19
CA GLN A 18 29.24 8.70 11.19
C GLN A 18 28.43 8.76 9.88
N GLU A 19 29.06 8.45 8.75
CA GLU A 19 28.42 8.36 7.43
C GLU A 19 27.34 7.27 7.41
N ALA A 20 27.65 6.07 7.91
CA ALA A 20 26.69 4.97 7.99
C ALA A 20 25.50 5.28 8.91
N ARG A 21 25.67 6.15 9.93
CA ARG A 21 24.57 6.63 10.77
C ARG A 21 23.66 7.59 10.01
N ALA A 22 24.25 8.51 9.23
CA ALA A 22 23.50 9.42 8.38
C ALA A 22 22.68 8.64 7.33
N ASP A 23 23.28 7.61 6.73
CA ASP A 23 22.61 6.73 5.75
C ASP A 23 21.45 5.95 6.39
N THR A 24 21.65 5.40 7.59
CA THR A 24 20.58 4.71 8.33
C THR A 24 19.41 5.64 8.62
N ARG A 25 19.70 6.88 9.05
CA ARG A 25 18.65 7.86 9.35
C ARG A 25 17.90 8.28 8.09
N ALA A 26 18.61 8.58 7.01
CA ALA A 26 18.01 8.91 5.72
C ALA A 26 17.11 7.79 5.18
N ALA A 27 17.53 6.53 5.34
CA ALA A 27 16.73 5.37 4.95
C ALA A 27 15.42 5.28 5.75
N LEU A 28 15.47 5.50 7.07
CA LEU A 28 14.27 5.52 7.91
C LEU A 28 13.36 6.72 7.58
N GLU A 29 13.92 7.89 7.33
CA GLU A 29 13.17 9.07 6.92
C GLU A 29 12.42 8.80 5.61
N SER A 30 13.10 8.25 4.59
CA SER A 30 12.49 7.85 3.33
C SER A 30 11.37 6.82 3.54
N PHE A 31 11.59 5.83 4.40
CA PHE A 31 10.56 4.85 4.73
C PHE A 31 9.30 5.47 5.36
N PHE A 32 9.44 6.44 6.27
CA PHE A 32 8.28 7.10 6.89
C PHE A 32 7.64 8.17 6.01
N GLN A 33 8.38 8.75 5.07
CA GLN A 33 7.81 9.62 4.03
C GLN A 33 6.79 8.88 3.16
N ASP A 34 7.00 7.58 2.89
CA ASP A 34 6.01 6.74 2.20
C ASP A 34 4.67 6.61 2.95
N PHE A 35 4.64 6.88 4.26
CA PHE A 35 3.42 6.94 5.08
C PHE A 35 2.79 8.35 5.11
N GLY A 36 3.40 9.32 4.41
CA GLY A 36 2.94 10.70 4.33
C GLY A 36 3.52 11.64 5.40
N PHE A 37 4.49 11.19 6.22
CA PHE A 37 5.15 12.06 7.18
C PHE A 37 6.15 13.00 6.48
N THR A 38 5.97 14.30 6.63
CA THR A 38 6.86 15.33 6.05
C THR A 38 7.53 16.21 7.11
N GLY A 39 7.00 16.21 8.34
CA GLY A 39 7.54 17.02 9.43
C GLY A 39 8.85 16.44 9.97
N ARG A 40 9.91 17.26 10.00
CA ARG A 40 11.22 16.86 10.54
C ARG A 40 11.12 16.28 11.95
N ASN A 41 10.40 16.94 12.85
CA ASN A 41 10.23 16.47 14.23
C ASN A 41 9.58 15.07 14.31
N ASP A 42 8.58 14.80 13.45
CA ASP A 42 7.92 13.50 13.43
C ASP A 42 8.86 12.41 12.88
N LEU A 43 9.59 12.71 11.80
CA LEU A 43 10.56 11.79 11.22
C LEU A 43 11.69 11.45 12.20
N GLU A 44 12.20 12.44 12.94
CA GLU A 44 13.22 12.24 13.97
C GLU A 44 12.70 11.38 15.13
N LYS A 45 11.46 11.61 15.58
CA LYS A 45 10.80 10.78 16.60
C LYS A 45 10.62 9.33 16.14
N LEU A 46 10.16 9.12 14.90
CA LEU A 46 9.93 7.79 14.34
C LEU A 46 11.25 7.03 14.15
N ALA A 47 12.30 7.70 13.67
CA ALA A 47 13.63 7.11 13.58
C ALA A 47 14.14 6.70 14.98
N GLY A 48 14.02 7.58 15.97
CA GLY A 48 14.36 7.27 17.36
C GLY A 48 13.53 6.13 17.96
N TRP A 49 12.24 6.06 17.64
CA TRP A 49 11.36 4.97 18.07
C TRP A 49 11.79 3.63 17.50
N VAL A 50 12.14 3.56 16.21
CA VAL A 50 12.63 2.33 15.57
C VAL A 50 13.95 1.88 16.18
N LEU A 51 14.94 2.78 16.22
CA LEU A 51 16.29 2.47 16.64
C LEU A 51 16.37 2.20 18.15
N GLY A 52 15.56 2.88 18.96
CA GLY A 52 15.61 2.80 20.41
C GLY A 52 17.02 3.07 20.92
N THR A 53 17.56 2.18 21.75
CA THR A 53 18.95 2.27 22.25
C THR A 53 20.01 1.74 21.27
N ARG A 54 19.61 1.24 20.09
CA ARG A 54 20.48 0.53 19.12
C ARG A 54 21.00 1.43 17.98
N GLU A 55 20.89 2.75 18.14
CA GLU A 55 21.26 3.73 17.10
C GLU A 55 22.71 3.59 16.61
N LEU A 56 23.61 3.07 17.43
CA LEU A 56 25.04 2.96 17.13
C LEU A 56 25.47 1.65 16.45
N SER A 57 24.58 0.67 16.31
CA SER A 57 24.95 -0.71 15.95
C SER A 57 24.21 -1.30 14.74
N LEU A 58 23.29 -0.56 14.12
CA LEU A 58 22.46 -1.07 13.03
C LEU A 58 22.90 -0.51 11.68
N SER A 59 23.03 -1.41 10.69
CA SER A 59 23.13 -1.03 9.29
C SER A 59 21.79 -0.47 8.78
N PRO A 60 21.78 0.29 7.67
CA PRO A 60 20.55 0.83 7.09
C PRO A 60 19.51 -0.25 6.77
N GLU A 61 19.95 -1.38 6.23
CA GLU A 61 19.08 -2.52 5.90
C GLU A 61 18.44 -3.15 7.14
N ALA A 62 19.23 -3.33 8.21
CA ALA A 62 18.73 -3.88 9.47
C ALA A 62 17.75 -2.92 10.15
N ALA A 63 18.01 -1.61 10.07
CA ALA A 63 17.10 -0.59 10.58
C ALA A 63 15.77 -0.56 9.81
N LEU A 64 15.82 -0.68 8.48
CA LEU A 64 14.62 -0.78 7.63
C LEU A 64 13.83 -2.06 7.92
N ALA A 65 14.50 -3.20 8.09
CA ALA A 65 13.86 -4.45 8.46
C ALA A 65 13.13 -4.33 9.82
N LEU A 66 13.77 -3.68 10.79
CA LEU A 66 13.18 -3.40 12.10
C LEU A 66 11.98 -2.45 12.00
N ALA A 67 12.09 -1.38 11.21
CA ALA A 67 11.00 -0.45 10.96
C ALA A 67 9.79 -1.16 10.35
N ARG A 68 10.04 -1.99 9.32
CA ARG A 68 9.00 -2.80 8.67
C ARG A 68 8.32 -3.73 9.66
N TRP A 69 9.09 -4.51 10.42
CA TRP A 69 8.55 -5.44 11.41
C TRP A 69 7.66 -4.75 12.45
N ARG A 70 8.09 -3.60 12.98
CA ARG A 70 7.29 -2.83 13.95
C ARG A 70 6.00 -2.31 13.35
N VAL A 71 6.07 -1.71 12.17
CA VAL A 71 4.91 -1.13 11.50
C VAL A 71 3.94 -2.21 11.04
N GLU A 72 4.43 -3.35 10.55
CA GLU A 72 3.58 -4.50 10.21
C GLU A 72 2.85 -5.05 11.44
N GLY A 73 3.55 -5.20 12.57
CA GLY A 73 2.92 -5.61 13.84
C GLY A 73 1.82 -4.64 14.26
N TRP A 74 2.11 -3.34 14.20
CA TRP A 74 1.14 -2.28 14.49
C TRP A 74 -0.08 -2.32 13.54
N LEU A 75 0.15 -2.49 12.24
CA LEU A 75 -0.92 -2.59 11.23
C LEU A 75 -1.76 -3.86 11.42
N ALA A 76 -1.15 -4.99 11.76
CA ALA A 76 -1.84 -6.24 12.03
C ALA A 76 -2.81 -6.10 13.22
N GLU A 77 -2.41 -5.38 14.26
CA GLU A 77 -3.26 -5.09 15.42
C GLU A 77 -4.38 -4.10 15.10
N VAL A 78 -4.11 -3.04 14.31
CA VAL A 78 -5.14 -2.05 13.92
C VAL A 78 -6.20 -2.67 13.02
N LEU A 79 -5.77 -3.42 12.00
CA LEU A 79 -6.65 -3.99 10.98
C LEU A 79 -7.27 -5.32 11.40
N GLY A 80 -6.69 -5.99 12.38
CA GLY A 80 -7.12 -7.30 12.84
C GLY A 80 -6.74 -8.45 11.90
N PRO A 81 -7.04 -9.70 12.32
CA PRO A 81 -6.54 -10.92 11.68
C PRO A 81 -7.04 -11.10 10.24
N ALA A 82 -8.19 -10.53 9.88
CA ALA A 82 -8.77 -10.65 8.54
C ALA A 82 -7.91 -10.00 7.44
N HIS A 83 -7.02 -9.08 7.80
CA HIS A 83 -6.19 -8.33 6.86
C HIS A 83 -4.73 -8.79 6.83
N VAL A 84 -4.34 -9.73 7.71
CA VAL A 84 -2.98 -10.25 7.80
C VAL A 84 -2.67 -11.13 6.59
N GLY A 85 -1.57 -10.84 5.89
CA GLY A 85 -1.14 -11.58 4.71
C GLY A 85 0.02 -10.92 3.96
N PRO A 86 0.43 -11.47 2.81
CA PRO A 86 1.64 -11.04 2.07
C PRO A 86 1.64 -9.57 1.62
N SER A 87 0.46 -8.94 1.55
CA SER A 87 0.28 -7.54 1.15
C SER A 87 -0.17 -6.63 2.28
N LEU A 88 -0.05 -7.06 3.54
CA LEU A 88 -0.45 -6.28 4.73
C LEU A 88 0.22 -4.91 4.74
N MET A 89 1.54 -4.86 4.56
CA MET A 89 2.29 -3.61 4.59
C MET A 89 1.81 -2.64 3.51
N VAL A 90 1.68 -3.10 2.27
CA VAL A 90 1.28 -2.26 1.13
C VAL A 90 -0.15 -1.73 1.31
N ARG A 91 -1.10 -2.61 1.65
CA ARG A 91 -2.51 -2.23 1.83
C ARG A 91 -2.72 -1.39 3.09
N GLY A 92 -2.07 -1.74 4.19
CA GLY A 92 -2.14 -1.01 5.45
C GLY A 92 -1.54 0.38 5.34
N ARG A 93 -0.40 0.52 4.65
CA ARG A 93 0.17 1.83 4.32
C ARG A 93 -0.78 2.66 3.45
N ALA A 94 -1.34 2.08 2.39
CA ALA A 94 -2.30 2.77 1.55
C ALA A 94 -3.52 3.25 2.34
N ALA A 95 -4.10 2.39 3.18
CA ALA A 95 -5.21 2.74 4.07
C ALA A 95 -4.82 3.89 5.02
N PHE A 96 -3.63 3.79 5.64
CA PHE A 96 -3.10 4.82 6.52
C PHE A 96 -2.97 6.18 5.81
N VAL A 97 -2.44 6.19 4.58
CA VAL A 97 -2.32 7.40 3.77
C VAL A 97 -3.69 7.95 3.39
N LEU A 98 -4.64 7.10 2.98
CA LEU A 98 -5.99 7.50 2.59
C LEU A 98 -6.78 8.15 3.72
N VAL A 99 -6.64 7.67 4.96
CA VAL A 99 -7.26 8.33 6.12
C VAL A 99 -6.50 9.59 6.57
N GLY A 100 -5.33 9.86 5.99
CA GLY A 100 -4.41 10.90 6.39
C GLY A 100 -3.80 10.62 7.78
N GLY A 101 -3.33 9.41 8.05
CA GLY A 101 -2.77 9.05 9.35
C GLY A 101 -1.62 9.98 9.78
N ALA A 102 -0.79 10.42 8.84
CA ALA A 102 0.33 11.32 9.11
C ALA A 102 -0.05 12.68 9.71
N ARG A 103 -1.27 13.20 9.47
CA ARG A 103 -1.73 14.47 10.10
C ARG A 103 -1.93 14.37 11.62
N TRP A 104 -1.91 13.16 12.18
CA TRP A 104 -1.97 12.92 13.63
C TRP A 104 -0.59 12.98 14.29
N GLY A 105 0.49 13.15 13.51
CA GLY A 105 1.86 13.17 14.00
C GLY A 105 2.42 11.78 14.29
N ALA A 106 3.72 11.70 14.59
CA ALA A 106 4.45 10.45 14.82
C ALA A 106 3.84 9.58 15.94
N ASP A 107 3.23 10.23 16.93
CA ASP A 107 2.67 9.58 18.12
C ASP A 107 1.62 8.50 17.77
N VAL A 108 0.97 8.60 16.61
CA VAL A 108 -0.03 7.60 16.17
C VAL A 108 0.57 6.20 16.02
N LEU A 109 1.78 6.08 15.44
CA LEU A 109 2.48 4.80 15.25
C LEU A 109 3.17 4.32 16.53
N MET A 110 3.46 5.23 17.45
CA MET A 110 4.13 4.92 18.71
C MET A 110 3.15 4.47 19.81
N ARG A 111 1.87 4.80 19.67
CA ARG A 111 0.80 4.37 20.59
C ARG A 111 0.35 2.95 20.29
N ALA A 112 -0.08 2.26 21.34
CA ALA A 112 -0.75 0.98 21.20
C ALA A 112 -2.02 1.16 20.34
N PRO A 113 -2.25 0.30 19.33
CA PRO A 113 -3.46 0.30 18.51
C PRO A 113 -4.77 0.31 19.31
N SER A 114 -4.79 -0.33 20.48
CA SER A 114 -5.94 -0.35 21.40
C SER A 114 -6.30 1.02 21.99
N SER A 115 -5.35 1.96 22.05
CA SER A 115 -5.53 3.31 22.60
C SER A 115 -6.02 4.35 21.59
N LEU A 116 -6.08 3.97 20.31
CA LEU A 116 -6.56 4.86 19.24
C LEU A 116 -8.09 4.98 19.28
N PRO A 117 -8.64 6.16 18.91
CA PRO A 117 -10.08 6.33 18.80
C PRO A 117 -10.70 5.27 17.90
N GLU A 118 -11.79 4.66 18.34
CA GLU A 118 -12.42 3.56 17.60
C GLU A 118 -12.87 3.99 16.20
N ALA A 119 -13.42 5.21 16.08
CA ALA A 119 -13.81 5.79 14.79
C ALA A 119 -12.63 5.89 13.82
N TRP A 120 -11.43 6.19 14.31
CA TRP A 120 -10.23 6.24 13.49
C TRP A 120 -9.84 4.85 12.99
N ARG A 121 -9.83 3.85 13.88
CA ARG A 121 -9.53 2.46 13.49
C ARG A 121 -10.53 1.92 12.47
N ARG A 122 -11.83 2.20 12.64
CA ARG A 122 -12.85 1.83 11.65
C ARG A 122 -12.58 2.48 10.29
N ALA A 123 -12.26 3.79 10.28
CA ALA A 123 -11.92 4.48 9.04
C ALA A 123 -10.69 3.85 8.35
N VAL A 124 -9.67 3.40 9.10
CA VAL A 124 -8.52 2.70 8.50
C VAL A 124 -8.94 1.36 7.92
N CYS A 125 -9.73 0.57 8.63
CA CYS A 125 -10.24 -0.71 8.14
C CYS A 125 -11.08 -0.54 6.87
N GLU A 126 -11.94 0.47 6.83
CA GLU A 126 -12.78 0.80 5.66
C GLU A 126 -11.96 1.32 4.48
N ALA A 127 -10.82 1.97 4.74
CA ALA A 127 -9.92 2.48 3.72
C ALA A 127 -8.95 1.42 3.16
N VAL A 128 -8.96 0.18 3.67
CA VAL A 128 -8.12 -0.89 3.13
C VAL A 128 -8.50 -1.17 1.68
N PRO A 129 -7.58 -0.95 0.72
CA PRO A 129 -7.89 -1.21 -0.68
C PRO A 129 -8.24 -2.68 -0.89
N MET A 130 -9.39 -2.94 -1.50
CA MET A 130 -9.80 -4.28 -1.89
C MET A 130 -8.83 -4.82 -2.94
N SER A 131 -8.48 -6.10 -2.81
CA SER A 131 -7.69 -6.81 -3.82
C SER A 131 -8.44 -6.72 -5.16
N ALA A 132 -7.79 -6.21 -6.21
CA ALA A 132 -8.36 -6.27 -7.54
C ALA A 132 -8.68 -7.74 -7.88
N PRO A 133 -9.89 -8.05 -8.36
CA PRO A 133 -10.20 -9.41 -8.80
C PRO A 133 -9.20 -9.80 -9.89
N ALA A 134 -8.74 -11.05 -9.86
CA ALA A 134 -7.84 -11.57 -10.88
C ALA A 134 -8.45 -11.29 -12.26
N GLU A 135 -7.65 -10.74 -13.18
CA GLU A 135 -8.07 -10.51 -14.56
C GLU A 135 -8.42 -11.86 -15.20
N VAL A 136 -9.70 -12.20 -15.19
CA VAL A 136 -10.21 -13.30 -15.99
C VAL A 136 -10.33 -12.73 -17.40
N PRO A 137 -9.69 -13.35 -18.42
CA PRO A 137 -9.92 -12.96 -19.81
C PRO A 137 -11.38 -13.20 -20.14
N CYS A 138 -12.23 -12.19 -19.91
CA CYS A 138 -13.60 -12.22 -20.38
C CYS A 138 -13.54 -11.96 -21.88
N GLN A 139 -13.75 -13.00 -22.67
CA GLN A 139 -14.07 -12.81 -24.07
C GLN A 139 -15.35 -11.98 -24.11
N MET A 140 -15.21 -10.71 -24.48
CA MET A 140 -16.33 -9.83 -24.75
C MET A 140 -17.11 -10.48 -25.90
N ARG A 141 -18.29 -11.05 -25.59
CA ARG A 141 -19.19 -11.57 -26.62
C ARG A 141 -19.43 -10.44 -27.62
N GLU A 142 -19.24 -10.73 -28.91
CA GLU A 142 -19.49 -9.79 -29.99
C GLU A 142 -20.86 -9.15 -29.76
N GLN A 143 -20.86 -7.86 -29.42
CA GLN A 143 -22.08 -7.09 -29.31
C GLN A 143 -22.56 -6.88 -30.74
N VAL A 144 -23.42 -7.77 -31.21
CA VAL A 144 -24.17 -7.53 -32.44
C VAL A 144 -25.07 -6.33 -32.16
N LEU A 145 -24.61 -5.15 -32.57
CA LEU A 145 -25.46 -3.97 -32.66
C LEU A 145 -26.57 -4.32 -33.65
N VAL A 146 -27.74 -4.69 -33.13
CA VAL A 146 -28.96 -4.73 -33.93
C VAL A 146 -29.28 -3.29 -34.26
N LEU A 147 -28.75 -2.83 -35.39
CA LEU A 147 -29.08 -1.56 -36.01
C LEU A 147 -30.59 -1.53 -36.23
N ASN A 148 -31.26 -0.82 -35.31
CA ASN A 148 -32.66 -0.46 -35.26
C ASN A 148 -33.57 -1.17 -36.30
N PRO A 149 -34.38 -2.18 -35.90
CA PRO A 149 -35.27 -2.90 -36.82
C PRO A 149 -36.30 -1.98 -37.49
N PHE A 150 -36.52 -0.78 -36.95
CA PHE A 150 -37.36 0.25 -37.55
C PHE A 150 -36.79 0.79 -38.86
N MET A 151 -35.47 0.83 -39.03
CA MET A 151 -34.81 1.27 -40.27
C MET A 151 -34.99 0.26 -41.40
N ASP A 152 -35.01 -1.04 -41.10
CA ASP A 152 -35.29 -2.06 -42.11
C ASP A 152 -36.78 -2.08 -42.50
N MET A 153 -37.67 -1.76 -41.56
CA MET A 153 -39.08 -1.55 -41.87
C MET A 153 -39.27 -0.32 -42.78
N LEU A 154 -38.65 0.81 -42.45
CA LEU A 154 -38.70 2.01 -43.29
C LEU A 154 -38.09 1.77 -44.68
N ARG A 155 -36.97 1.06 -44.80
CA ARG A 155 -36.39 0.71 -46.12
C ARG A 155 -37.31 -0.17 -46.97
N ARG A 156 -38.06 -1.09 -46.34
CA ARG A 156 -39.04 -1.92 -47.05
C ARG A 156 -40.24 -1.10 -47.53
N TRP A 157 -40.69 -0.13 -46.74
CA TRP A 157 -41.79 0.77 -47.09
C TRP A 157 -41.39 1.86 -48.10
N LEU A 158 -40.14 2.31 -48.07
CA LEU A 158 -39.61 3.35 -48.95
C LEU A 158 -39.06 2.81 -50.28
N ARG A 159 -39.12 1.49 -50.52
CA ARG A 159 -38.74 0.92 -51.82
C ARG A 159 -39.80 1.37 -52.85
N PRO A 160 -39.46 2.19 -53.86
CA PRO A 160 -40.44 2.66 -54.83
C PRO A 160 -40.93 1.48 -55.66
N ALA A 161 -42.24 1.39 -55.90
CA ALA A 161 -42.84 0.53 -56.91
C ALA A 161 -42.54 1.06 -58.33
N ALA A 162 -41.27 1.29 -58.65
CA ALA A 162 -40.83 1.72 -59.96
C ALA A 162 -40.29 0.50 -60.73
N GLY A 163 -41.15 -0.01 -61.61
CA GLY A 163 -40.73 -0.58 -62.89
C GLY A 163 -40.32 -2.05 -62.90
N GLN A 164 -41.29 -2.90 -63.22
CA GLN A 164 -41.04 -3.90 -64.25
C GLN A 164 -40.37 -3.21 -65.46
N ALA A 165 -39.09 -3.46 -65.68
CA ALA A 165 -38.44 -3.22 -66.96
C ALA A 165 -37.54 -4.42 -67.20
N GLY A 166 -38.01 -5.32 -68.07
CA GLY A 166 -37.33 -6.56 -68.40
C GLY A 166 -35.97 -6.30 -69.03
N VAL A 167 -34.99 -7.10 -68.62
CA VAL A 167 -33.79 -7.34 -69.39
C VAL A 167 -33.76 -8.82 -69.69
N SER A 168 -34.10 -9.14 -70.94
CA SER A 168 -33.95 -10.46 -71.55
C SER A 168 -32.48 -10.85 -71.59
N PRO A 169 -32.09 -12.08 -71.26
CA PRO A 169 -30.73 -12.54 -71.51
C PRO A 169 -30.59 -12.89 -73.00
N SER A 170 -29.79 -12.11 -73.71
CA SER A 170 -29.27 -12.50 -75.02
C SER A 170 -27.96 -13.26 -74.82
N ARG A 171 -27.90 -14.39 -75.52
CA ARG A 171 -26.86 -15.41 -75.61
C ARG A 171 -25.49 -14.88 -76.03
#